data_AF-A0A3P7I1A5-F1
#
_entry.id   AF-A0A3P7I1A5-F1
#
_cell.length_a   1.000
_cell.length_b   1.000
_cell.length_c   1.000
_cell.angle_alpha   90.00
_cell.angle_beta   90.00
_cell.angle_gamma   90.00
#
_symmetry.space_group_name_H-M   'P 1'
#
loop_
_entity.id
_entity.type
_entity.pdbx_description
1 polymer ?
#
loop_
_entity_poly.entity_id
_entity_poly.type
_entity_poly.pdbx_seq_one_letter_code
_entity_poly.pdbx_strand_id
1 'polypeptide(L)'
;MAKRQHEIIVDKLQTLYLNSGRYSNNRCILPNGQVYGKAIRKELRMMTDNERSRFRSAMWGIRQTTYRELGVIHSSYSTSPGAHGGPAFLPWHREFIKRLT
;
A
#
# COMPACT_ATOMS: atom_id res chain seq x y z
N MET A 1 22.92 9.56 13.06
CA MET A 1 22.07 9.88 11.90
C MET A 1 20.62 9.52 12.23
N ALA A 2 19.73 10.50 12.41
CA ALA A 2 18.34 10.24 12.77
C ALA A 2 17.58 9.62 11.59
N LYS A 3 16.93 8.47 11.82
CA LYS A 3 16.30 7.63 10.79
C LYS A 3 14.88 8.13 10.53
N ARG A 4 14.59 8.55 9.30
CA ARG A 4 13.30 9.13 8.90
C ARG A 4 12.29 8.01 8.61
N GLN A 5 11.16 8.00 9.32
CA GLN A 5 10.02 7.12 9.04
C GLN A 5 8.95 7.92 8.29
N HIS A 6 8.30 7.31 7.30
CA HIS A 6 7.25 7.97 6.52
C HIS A 6 5.87 7.54 6.99
N GLU A 7 5.03 8.53 7.24
CA GLU A 7 3.67 8.35 7.73
C GLU A 7 2.69 8.33 6.55
N ILE A 8 1.76 7.38 6.56
CA ILE A 8 0.65 7.36 5.61
C ILE A 8 -0.62 7.72 6.36
N ILE A 9 -1.25 8.82 5.96
CA ILE A 9 -2.61 9.16 6.38
C ILE A 9 -3.56 8.36 5.50
N VAL A 10 -4.51 7.68 6.13
CA VAL A 10 -5.51 6.88 5.44
C VAL A 10 -6.82 7.65 5.41
N ASP A 11 -7.44 7.70 4.24
CA ASP A 11 -8.71 8.37 4.02
C ASP A 11 -9.89 7.40 3.88
N LYS A 12 -11.07 8.00 3.79
CA LYS A 12 -12.36 7.32 3.63
C LYS A 12 -12.42 6.47 2.34
N LEU A 13 -11.76 6.90 1.27
CA LEU A 13 -11.74 6.18 -0.01
C LEU A 13 -10.93 4.88 0.09
N GLN A 14 -9.77 4.92 0.75
CA GLN A 14 -8.95 3.75 0.95
C GLN A 14 -9.65 2.67 1.78
N THR A 15 -10.48 3.09 2.74
CA THR A 15 -11.20 2.16 3.62
C THR A 15 -12.38 1.51 2.93
N LEU A 16 -13.19 2.30 2.22
CA LEU A 16 -14.42 1.81 1.58
C LEU A 16 -14.13 0.98 0.33
N TYR A 17 -13.12 1.33 -0.46
CA TYR A 17 -12.92 0.74 -1.79
C TYR A 17 -11.71 -0.19 -1.90
N LEU A 18 -10.65 0.01 -1.11
CA LEU A 18 -9.42 -0.79 -1.24
C LEU A 18 -9.32 -1.91 -0.19
N ASN A 19 -9.78 -1.65 1.03
CA ASN A 19 -9.63 -2.59 2.16
C ASN A 19 -10.92 -3.32 2.54
N SER A 20 -12.00 -3.19 1.74
CA SER A 20 -13.33 -3.75 2.02
C SER A 20 -13.88 -3.40 3.41
N GLY A 21 -13.44 -2.28 3.98
CA GLY A 21 -13.85 -1.79 5.28
C GLY A 21 -15.11 -0.93 5.21
N ARG A 22 -15.66 -0.57 6.37
CA ARG A 22 -16.79 0.34 6.50
C ARG A 22 -16.36 1.67 7.09
N TYR A 23 -16.90 2.76 6.57
CA TYR A 23 -16.76 4.08 7.19
C TYR A 23 -17.99 4.37 8.05
N SER A 24 -17.83 4.55 9.36
CA SER A 24 -18.92 4.87 10.28
C SER A 24 -18.42 5.70 11.46
N ASN A 25 -19.25 6.62 11.97
CA ASN A 25 -18.90 7.51 13.10
C ASN A 25 -17.55 8.22 12.95
N ASN A 26 -17.28 8.73 11.74
CA ASN A 26 -16.03 9.39 11.38
C ASN A 26 -14.78 8.51 11.53
N ARG A 27 -14.94 7.18 11.47
CA ARG A 27 -13.88 6.18 11.59
C ARG A 27 -13.93 5.17 10.46
N CYS A 28 -12.75 4.72 10.08
CA CYS A 28 -12.53 3.65 9.13
C CYS A 28 -12.43 2.32 9.89
N ILE A 29 -13.28 1.34 9.62
CA ILE A 29 -13.32 0.06 10.34
C ILE A 29 -13.03 -1.06 9.34
N LEU A 30 -11.99 -1.84 9.59
CA LEU A 30 -11.62 -3.01 8.80
C LEU A 30 -12.62 -4.17 8.95
N PRO A 31 -12.62 -5.16 8.04
CA PRO A 31 -13.47 -6.35 8.14
C PRO A 31 -13.32 -7.11 9.46
N ASN A 32 -12.13 -7.08 10.06
CA ASN A 32 -11.84 -7.71 11.35
C ASN A 32 -12.27 -6.86 12.57
N GLY A 33 -13.00 -5.76 12.36
CA GLY A 33 -13.48 -4.86 13.41
C GLY A 33 -12.46 -3.84 13.92
N GLN A 34 -11.20 -3.89 13.45
CA GLN A 34 -10.18 -2.93 13.88
C GLN A 34 -10.42 -1.56 13.25
N VAL A 35 -10.20 -0.50 14.03
CA VAL A 35 -10.18 0.87 13.48
C VAL A 35 -8.89 1.02 12.67
N TYR A 36 -9.05 1.31 11.39
CA TYR A 36 -7.93 1.59 10.51
C TYR A 36 -7.36 2.96 10.83
N GLY A 37 -6.05 3.00 11.09
CA GLY A 37 -5.34 4.18 11.53
C GLY A 37 -4.10 4.46 10.70
N LYS A 38 -3.34 5.44 11.15
CA LYS A 38 -2.06 5.84 10.57
C LYS A 38 -1.09 4.67 10.52
N ALA A 39 -0.49 4.43 9.36
CA ALA A 39 0.54 3.42 9.17
C ALA A 39 1.92 4.07 9.01
N ILE A 40 2.95 3.41 9.53
CA ILE A 40 4.35 3.84 9.40
C ILE A 40 5.06 2.92 8.41
N ARG A 41 5.57 3.47 7.31
CA ARG A 41 6.45 2.75 6.39
C ARG A 41 7.87 2.77 6.96
N LYS A 42 8.31 1.60 7.42
CA LYS A 42 9.67 1.37 7.90
C LYS A 42 10.57 0.97 6.74
N GLU A 43 11.83 1.35 6.85
CA GLU A 43 12.89 0.77 6.02
C GLU A 43 13.05 -0.73 6.41
N LEU A 44 13.26 -1.61 5.41
CA LEU A 44 13.19 -3.07 5.60
C LEU A 44 14.25 -3.63 6.57
N ARG A 45 15.45 -3.04 6.61
CA ARG A 45 16.54 -3.41 7.54
C ARG A 45 16.30 -2.86 8.94
N MET A 46 15.39 -1.91 9.10
CA MET A 46 14.94 -1.36 10.39
C MET A 46 13.79 -2.15 11.03
N MET A 47 13.24 -3.14 10.33
CA MET A 47 12.25 -4.05 10.90
C MET A 47 12.91 -5.06 11.84
N THR A 48 12.21 -5.41 12.93
CA THR A 48 12.51 -6.61 13.71
C THR A 48 12.34 -7.87 12.86
N ASP A 49 12.91 -8.99 13.29
CA ASP A 49 12.80 -10.24 12.53
C ASP A 49 11.35 -10.73 12.40
N ASN A 50 10.53 -10.54 13.44
CA ASN A 50 9.11 -10.87 13.39
C ASN A 50 8.35 -9.98 12.39
N GLU A 51 8.60 -8.67 12.40
CA GLU A 51 8.00 -7.75 11.42
C GLU A 51 8.40 -8.11 9.98
N ARG A 52 9.68 -8.39 9.76
CA ARG A 52 10.21 -8.77 8.44
C ARG A 52 9.64 -10.11 7.97
N SER A 53 9.50 -11.09 8.87
CA SER A 53 8.89 -12.39 8.57
C SER A 53 7.43 -12.22 8.15
N ARG A 54 6.63 -11.49 8.93
CA ARG A 54 5.22 -11.21 8.60
C ARG A 54 5.07 -10.47 7.26
N PHE A 55 5.91 -9.47 7.01
CA PHE A 55 5.93 -8.76 5.74
C PHE A 55 6.21 -9.71 4.57
N ARG A 56 7.25 -10.55 4.68
CA ARG A 56 7.58 -11.55 3.64
C ARG A 56 6.46 -12.54 3.40
N SER A 57 5.85 -13.09 4.45
CA SER A 57 4.72 -14.01 4.34
C SER A 57 3.53 -13.36 3.65
N ALA A 58 3.20 -12.11 4.00
CA ALA A 58 2.13 -11.36 3.35
C ALA A 58 2.41 -11.13 1.85
N MET A 59 3.61 -10.67 1.51
CA MET A 59 4.03 -10.47 0.11
C MET A 59 4.00 -11.77 -0.70
N TRP A 60 4.39 -12.89 -0.08
CA TRP A 60 4.33 -14.19 -0.73
C TRP A 60 2.88 -14.64 -0.98
N GLY A 61 1.98 -14.37 -0.04
CA GLY A 61 0.56 -14.65 -0.15
C GLY A 61 -0.13 -13.95 -1.32
N ILE A 62 0.29 -12.71 -1.64
CA ILE A 62 -0.28 -11.93 -2.75
C ILE A 62 0.49 -12.06 -4.08
N ARG A 63 1.56 -12.87 -4.13
CA ARG A 63 2.48 -12.95 -5.27
C ARG A 63 1.80 -13.30 -6.59
N GLN A 64 0.87 -14.24 -6.57
CA GLN A 64 0.20 -14.76 -7.77
C GLN A 64 -1.11 -14.04 -8.13
N THR A 65 -1.58 -13.16 -7.25
CA THR A 65 -2.82 -12.37 -7.38
C THR A 65 -2.47 -10.89 -7.57
N THR A 66 -2.70 -10.05 -6.57
CA THR A 66 -2.55 -8.59 -6.60
C THR A 66 -1.16 -8.17 -7.10
N TYR A 67 -0.09 -8.83 -6.64
CA TYR A 67 1.27 -8.48 -7.06
C TYR A 67 1.47 -8.70 -8.57
N ARG A 68 0.95 -9.79 -9.11
CA ARG A 68 1.04 -10.11 -10.55
C ARG A 68 0.21 -9.14 -11.38
N GLU A 69 -1.02 -8.87 -10.97
CA GLU A 69 -1.92 -7.94 -11.65
C GLU A 69 -1.34 -6.52 -11.71
N LEU A 70 -0.81 -6.05 -10.58
CA LEU A 70 -0.14 -4.75 -10.51
C LEU A 70 1.13 -4.71 -11.38
N GLY A 71 1.86 -5.82 -11.50
CA GLY A 71 2.99 -5.94 -12.41
C GLY A 71 2.60 -5.80 -13.89
N VAL A 72 1.48 -6.38 -14.29
CA VAL A 72 0.92 -6.19 -15.65
C VAL A 72 0.53 -4.74 -15.90
N ILE A 73 -0.15 -4.09 -14.95
CA ILE A 73 -0.53 -2.68 -15.05
C ILE A 73 0.70 -1.77 -15.15
N HIS A 74 1.71 -2.01 -14.31
CA HIS A 74 2.95 -1.21 -14.28
C HIS A 74 3.73 -1.34 -15.59
N SER A 75 3.91 -2.56 -16.10
CA SER A 75 4.73 -2.83 -17.29
C SER A 75 4.13 -2.31 -18.61
N SER A 76 2.83 -2.02 -18.64
CA SER A 76 2.17 -1.52 -19.84
C SER A 76 2.42 -0.03 -20.06
N TYR A 77 3.28 0.32 -21.02
CA TYR A 77 3.53 1.72 -21.37
C TYR A 77 2.30 2.41 -21.97
N SER A 78 1.48 1.68 -22.75
CA SER A 78 0.30 2.23 -23.43
C SER A 78 -0.81 2.65 -22.46
N THR A 79 -1.02 1.86 -21.39
CA THR A 79 -2.06 2.15 -20.40
C THR A 79 -1.52 2.87 -19.16
N SER A 80 -0.21 2.79 -18.91
CA SER A 80 0.45 3.40 -17.75
C SER A 80 1.69 4.22 -18.15
N PRO A 81 1.57 5.22 -19.06
CA PRO A 81 2.72 6.03 -19.48
C PRO A 81 3.32 6.81 -18.31
N GLY A 82 2.48 7.24 -17.36
CA GLY A 82 2.90 7.88 -16.12
C GLY A 82 3.72 6.99 -15.18
N ALA A 83 3.74 5.66 -15.36
CA ALA A 83 4.61 4.78 -14.59
C ALA A 83 6.07 4.82 -15.05
N HIS A 84 6.36 5.41 -16.21
CA HIS A 84 7.66 5.28 -16.86
C HIS A 84 8.41 6.62 -16.99
N GLY A 85 7.72 7.75 -16.86
CA GLY A 85 8.38 9.06 -16.88
C GLY A 85 7.44 10.24 -16.83
N GLY A 86 8.05 11.43 -16.92
CA GLY A 86 7.34 12.70 -16.93
C GLY A 86 6.81 13.15 -15.56
N PRO A 87 6.02 14.23 -15.52
CA PRO A 87 5.56 14.84 -14.27
C PRO A 87 4.63 13.93 -13.45
N ALA A 88 4.02 12.93 -14.09
CA ALA A 88 3.14 11.97 -13.42
C ALA A 88 3.89 10.83 -12.70
N PHE A 89 5.21 10.67 -12.89
CA PHE A 89 5.98 9.54 -12.37
C PHE A 89 5.80 9.31 -10.86
N LEU A 90 6.04 10.34 -10.04
CA LEU A 90 5.93 10.25 -8.59
C LEU A 90 4.49 10.09 -8.09
N PRO A 91 3.49 10.89 -8.52
CA PRO A 91 2.12 10.70 -8.07
C PRO A 91 1.52 9.36 -8.52
N TRP A 92 1.87 8.85 -9.71
CA TRP A 92 1.43 7.53 -10.17
C TRP A 92 1.91 6.44 -9.23
N HIS A 93 3.22 6.40 -8.89
CA HIS A 93 3.78 5.40 -7.97
C HIS A 93 3.26 5.55 -6.54
N ARG A 94 3.02 6.80 -6.08
CA ARG A 94 2.44 7.06 -4.76
C ARG A 94 1.12 6.32 -4.60
N GLU A 95 0.24 6.45 -5.57
CA GLU A 95 -1.06 5.80 -5.53
C GLU A 95 -0.94 4.31 -5.87
N PHE A 96 -0.06 3.90 -6.77
CA PHE A 96 0.18 2.49 -7.11
C PHE A 96 0.51 1.65 -5.88
N ILE A 97 1.43 2.12 -5.03
CA ILE A 97 1.83 1.40 -3.81
C ILE A 97 0.68 1.29 -2.79
N LYS A 98 -0.31 2.20 -2.81
CA LYS A 98 -1.50 2.10 -1.94
C LYS A 98 -2.45 0.96 -2.32
N ARG A 99 -2.31 0.40 -3.53
CA ARG A 99 -3.11 -0.73 -4.04
C ARG A 99 -2.47 -2.09 -3.77
N LEU A 100 -1.26 -2.09 -3.20
CA LEU A 100 -0.54 -3.28 -2.77
C LEU A 100 -1.03 -3.71 -1.36
N THR A 101 -2.32 -3.97 -1.26
CA THR A 101 -3.06 -4.26 -0.02
C THR A 101 -3.77 -5.59 -0.10
#